data_AF-A0A3P6TG03-F1
#
_entry.id   AF-A0A3P6TG03-F1
#
_cell.length_a   1.000
_cell.length_b   1.000
_cell.length_c   1.000
_cell.angle_alpha   90.00
_cell.angle_beta   90.00
_cell.angle_gamma   90.00
#
_symmetry.space_group_name_H-M   'P 1'
#
loop_
_entity.id
_entity.type
_entity.pdbx_description
1 polymer ?
#
loop_
_entity_poly.entity_id
_entity_poly.type
_entity_poly.pdbx_seq_one_letter_code
_entity_poly.pdbx_strand_id
1 'polypeptide(L)'
;MVEIWDDLRRRARTLENHIDVKLVVLNKLASGTSGRYDSLLSDKATVSSKQEVFDSLSAEIENMIAKLTQVDDQMTEYLVECQANSRTGAWASSPALQHTLRRHREILRDYCAEYNRSHDNIRNQLQRESLLGGGSSESSYLNNRSKASDMYLKESEHISNCDRLLDEQISIAISAKEHVHNQRVSLRDISKKMNTLASFDPDHLLV
;
A
#
# COMPACT_ATOMS: atom_id res chain seq x y z
N MET A 1 24.60 -15.39 -40.92
CA MET A 1 25.06 -14.02 -40.58
C MET A 1 23.90 -13.17 -40.08
N VAL A 2 22.85 -12.94 -40.88
CA VAL A 2 21.58 -12.37 -40.36
C VAL A 2 20.89 -13.35 -39.41
N GLU A 3 20.95 -14.66 -39.71
CA GLU A 3 20.41 -15.73 -38.87
C GLU A 3 20.92 -15.72 -37.41
N ILE A 4 22.22 -15.50 -37.18
CA ILE A 4 22.81 -15.51 -35.83
C ILE A 4 22.29 -14.32 -35.01
N TRP A 5 22.20 -13.15 -35.62
CA TRP A 5 21.66 -11.95 -35.00
C TRP A 5 20.16 -12.10 -34.69
N ASP A 6 19.41 -12.66 -35.64
CA ASP A 6 17.98 -12.92 -35.45
C ASP A 6 17.72 -14.00 -34.38
N ASP A 7 18.59 -15.00 -34.28
CA ASP A 7 18.52 -16.03 -33.24
C ASP A 7 18.82 -15.47 -31.85
N LEU A 8 19.86 -14.63 -31.72
CA LEU A 8 20.14 -13.92 -30.47
C LEU A 8 18.95 -13.05 -30.07
N ARG A 9 18.35 -12.31 -31.02
CA ARG A 9 17.16 -11.49 -30.76
C ARG A 9 15.96 -12.31 -30.32
N ARG A 10 15.70 -13.44 -30.98
CA ARG A 10 14.63 -14.38 -30.60
C ARG A 10 14.84 -14.92 -29.19
N ARG A 11 16.08 -15.27 -28.84
CA ARG A 11 16.44 -15.73 -27.49
C ARG A 11 16.25 -14.64 -26.44
N ALA A 12 16.72 -13.42 -26.70
CA ALA A 12 16.51 -12.28 -25.81
C ALA A 12 15.01 -12.03 -25.58
N ARG A 13 14.22 -11.94 -26.66
CA ARG A 13 12.76 -11.72 -26.57
C ARG A 13 12.05 -12.81 -25.77
N THR A 14 12.45 -14.06 -25.93
CA THR A 14 11.89 -15.19 -25.16
C THR A 14 12.21 -15.06 -23.68
N LEU A 15 13.46 -14.72 -23.34
CA LEU A 15 13.88 -14.49 -21.96
C LEU A 15 13.17 -13.28 -21.34
N GLU A 16 13.04 -12.17 -22.06
CA GLU A 16 12.26 -10.99 -21.63
C GLU A 16 10.82 -11.38 -21.27
N ASN A 17 10.13 -12.10 -22.14
CA ASN A 17 8.74 -12.54 -21.88
C ASN A 17 8.64 -13.44 -20.64
N HIS A 18 9.62 -14.33 -20.43
CA HIS A 18 9.63 -15.20 -19.25
C HIS A 18 9.91 -14.41 -17.97
N ILE A 19 10.82 -13.43 -18.02
CA ILE A 19 11.11 -12.53 -16.90
C ILE A 19 9.87 -11.70 -16.55
N ASP A 20 9.17 -11.12 -17.54
CA ASP A 20 7.92 -10.36 -17.35
C ASP A 20 6.88 -11.17 -16.56
N VAL A 21 6.60 -12.40 -17.00
CA VAL A 21 5.59 -13.25 -16.36
C VAL A 21 5.99 -13.56 -14.90
N LYS A 22 7.27 -13.82 -14.64
CA LYS A 22 7.76 -14.17 -13.30
C LYS A 22 7.83 -12.96 -12.39
N LEU A 23 8.20 -11.78 -12.89
CA LEU A 23 8.15 -10.51 -12.15
C LEU A 23 6.73 -10.14 -11.75
N VAL A 24 5.72 -10.40 -12.60
CA VAL A 24 4.31 -10.21 -12.20
C VAL A 24 3.93 -11.10 -11.02
N VAL A 25 4.39 -12.35 -11.00
CA VAL A 25 4.16 -13.26 -9.86
C VAL A 25 4.89 -12.76 -8.61
N LEU A 26 6.14 -12.32 -8.75
CA LEU A 26 6.93 -11.75 -7.67
C LEU A 26 6.28 -10.48 -7.09
N ASN A 27 5.83 -9.56 -7.94
CA ASN A 27 5.15 -8.33 -7.52
C ASN A 27 3.83 -8.59 -6.78
N LYS A 28 3.12 -9.67 -7.14
CA LYS A 28 1.92 -10.10 -6.40
C LYS A 28 2.27 -10.57 -5.00
N LEU A 29 3.38 -11.32 -4.84
CA LEU A 29 3.90 -11.69 -3.53
C LEU A 29 4.35 -10.45 -2.74
N ALA A 30 5.00 -9.49 -3.40
CA ALA A 30 5.49 -8.26 -2.78
C ALA A 30 4.38 -7.31 -2.31
N SER A 31 3.30 -7.17 -3.07
CA SER A 31 2.27 -6.17 -2.78
C SER A 31 1.36 -6.54 -1.60
N GLY A 32 1.54 -7.72 -0.98
CA GLY A 32 0.71 -8.15 0.14
C GLY A 32 -0.80 -8.21 -0.15
N THR A 33 -1.22 -8.10 -1.42
CA THR A 33 -2.61 -8.22 -1.88
C THR A 33 -3.16 -9.65 -1.75
N SER A 34 -2.44 -10.49 -1.01
CA SER A 34 -2.82 -11.80 -0.52
C SER A 34 -4.02 -11.78 0.43
N GLY A 35 -4.69 -10.64 0.68
CA GLY A 35 -5.98 -10.64 1.38
C GLY A 35 -7.09 -11.47 0.71
N ARG A 36 -6.90 -11.91 -0.54
CA ARG A 36 -7.79 -12.86 -1.24
C ARG A 36 -7.14 -14.18 -1.65
N TYR A 37 -5.82 -14.32 -1.54
CA TYR A 37 -5.09 -15.54 -1.87
C TYR A 37 -4.70 -16.38 -0.64
N ASP A 38 -4.77 -15.77 0.56
CA ASP A 38 -4.70 -16.46 1.86
C ASP A 38 -5.84 -17.49 2.05
N SER A 39 -6.90 -17.40 1.25
CA SER A 39 -8.02 -18.35 1.26
C SER A 39 -7.84 -19.53 0.29
N LEU A 40 -6.85 -19.51 -0.62
CA LEU A 40 -6.70 -20.51 -1.70
C LEU A 40 -5.43 -21.36 -1.55
N LEU A 41 -4.39 -20.82 -0.93
CA LEU A 41 -3.33 -21.61 -0.33
C LEU A 41 -3.66 -21.75 1.15
N SER A 42 -4.24 -22.90 1.51
CA SER A 42 -4.39 -23.45 2.86
C SER A 42 -3.93 -22.52 3.99
N ASP A 43 -4.85 -22.23 4.91
CA ASP A 43 -4.80 -21.55 6.23
C ASP A 43 -3.68 -22.04 7.20
N LYS A 44 -2.51 -22.37 6.65
CA LYS A 44 -1.39 -23.10 7.25
C LYS A 44 -0.05 -22.94 6.50
N ALA A 45 0.06 -22.02 5.54
CA ALA A 45 1.35 -21.70 4.93
C ALA A 45 2.20 -20.93 5.95
N THR A 46 3.10 -21.63 6.63
CA THR A 46 4.07 -21.02 7.57
C THR A 46 4.93 -20.00 6.83
N VAL A 47 5.46 -19.01 7.54
CA VAL A 47 6.44 -18.03 6.99
C VAL A 47 7.56 -18.74 6.22
N SER A 48 7.99 -19.92 6.69
CA SER A 48 8.96 -20.80 6.03
C SER A 48 8.54 -21.22 4.62
N SER A 49 7.29 -21.64 4.41
CA SER A 49 6.81 -22.06 3.09
C SER A 49 6.73 -20.89 2.09
N LYS A 50 6.39 -19.68 2.55
CA LYS A 50 6.39 -18.48 1.71
C LYS A 50 7.82 -18.06 1.33
N GLN A 51 8.76 -18.19 2.27
CA GLN A 51 10.18 -17.96 2.06
C GLN A 51 10.75 -18.92 1.00
N GLU A 52 10.46 -20.22 1.08
CA GLU A 52 10.94 -21.20 0.08
C GLU A 52 10.44 -20.91 -1.34
N VAL A 53 9.16 -20.55 -1.48
CA VAL A 53 8.58 -20.17 -2.78
C VAL A 53 9.21 -18.89 -3.31
N PHE A 54 9.44 -17.91 -2.44
CA PHE A 54 10.13 -16.68 -2.79
C PHE A 54 11.58 -16.95 -3.21
N ASP A 55 12.35 -17.69 -2.44
CA ASP A 55 13.75 -18.02 -2.74
C ASP A 55 13.86 -18.78 -4.07
N SER A 56 12.96 -19.73 -4.31
CA SER A 56 12.91 -20.46 -5.59
C SER A 56 12.59 -19.53 -6.77
N LEU A 57 11.61 -18.63 -6.62
CA LEU A 57 11.22 -17.70 -7.69
C LEU A 57 12.32 -16.66 -7.94
N SER A 58 12.95 -16.16 -6.88
CA SER A 58 14.06 -15.22 -6.93
C SER A 58 15.26 -15.83 -7.65
N ALA A 59 15.68 -17.04 -7.28
CA ALA A 59 16.77 -17.75 -7.95
C ALA A 59 16.48 -18.01 -9.44
N GLU A 60 15.23 -18.32 -9.80
CA GLU A 60 14.83 -18.50 -11.19
C GLU A 60 14.92 -17.19 -11.98
N ILE A 61 14.46 -16.07 -11.42
CA ILE A 61 14.54 -14.74 -12.04
C ILE A 61 16.00 -14.30 -12.20
N GLU A 62 16.83 -14.46 -11.18
CA GLU A 62 18.27 -14.15 -11.24
C GLU A 62 18.97 -14.95 -12.35
N ASN A 63 18.68 -16.25 -12.46
CA ASN A 63 19.23 -17.09 -13.52
C ASN A 63 18.77 -16.64 -14.92
N MET A 64 17.52 -16.22 -15.08
CA MET A 64 17.03 -15.69 -16.36
C MET A 64 17.64 -14.34 -16.71
N ILE A 65 17.78 -13.43 -15.73
CA ILE A 65 18.47 -12.14 -15.89
C ILE A 65 19.92 -12.38 -16.29
N ALA A 66 20.65 -13.29 -15.62
CA ALA A 66 22.01 -13.64 -15.97
C ALA A 66 22.14 -14.18 -17.41
N LYS A 67 21.20 -15.03 -17.84
CA LYS A 67 21.14 -15.53 -19.22
C LYS A 67 20.84 -14.41 -20.22
N LEU A 68 19.96 -13.47 -19.90
CA LEU A 68 19.64 -12.33 -20.76
C LEU A 68 20.86 -11.40 -20.91
N THR A 69 21.56 -11.12 -19.81
CA THR A 69 22.84 -10.39 -19.82
C THR A 69 23.84 -11.06 -20.76
N GLN A 70 24.01 -12.39 -20.65
CA GLN A 70 24.90 -13.13 -21.54
C GLN A 70 24.50 -13.00 -23.02
N VAL A 71 23.21 -13.05 -23.32
CA VAL A 71 22.70 -12.89 -24.69
C VAL A 71 22.96 -11.48 -25.21
N ASP A 72 22.74 -10.44 -24.40
CA ASP A 72 23.02 -9.04 -24.77
C ASP A 72 24.52 -8.78 -24.98
N ASP A 73 25.37 -9.43 -24.19
CA ASP A 73 26.83 -9.39 -24.38
C ASP A 73 27.23 -10.11 -25.67
N GLN A 74 26.66 -11.28 -25.96
CA GLN A 74 26.86 -12.00 -27.23
C GLN A 74 26.41 -11.16 -28.44
N MET A 75 25.29 -10.44 -28.33
CA MET A 75 24.85 -9.51 -29.37
C MET A 75 25.85 -8.38 -29.57
N THR A 76 26.43 -7.86 -28.49
CA THR A 76 27.42 -6.80 -28.56
C THR A 76 28.70 -7.27 -29.21
N GLU A 77 29.22 -8.40 -28.77
CA GLU A 77 30.42 -9.03 -29.33
C GLU A 77 30.22 -9.31 -30.82
N TYR A 78 29.08 -9.90 -31.20
CA TYR A 78 28.76 -10.19 -32.59
C TYR A 78 28.70 -8.92 -33.47
N LEU A 79 28.14 -7.83 -32.96
CA LEU A 79 28.15 -6.55 -33.68
C LEU A 79 29.55 -5.97 -33.82
N VAL A 80 30.38 -6.04 -32.78
CA VAL A 80 31.78 -5.58 -32.82
C VAL A 80 32.60 -6.39 -33.83
N GLU A 81 32.44 -7.72 -33.82
CA GLU A 81 33.09 -8.62 -34.78
C GLU A 81 32.66 -8.30 -36.23
N CYS A 82 31.35 -8.10 -36.45
CA CYS A 82 30.84 -7.72 -37.76
C CYS A 82 31.27 -6.31 -38.19
N GLN A 83 31.53 -5.39 -37.25
CA GLN A 83 32.07 -4.06 -37.54
C GLN A 83 33.53 -4.10 -37.98
N ALA A 84 34.34 -4.97 -37.36
CA ALA A 84 35.75 -5.16 -37.72
C ALA A 84 35.93 -5.80 -39.11
N ASN A 85 34.92 -6.52 -39.60
CA ASN A 85 34.94 -7.13 -40.92
C ASN A 85 34.42 -6.18 -42.01
N SER A 86 35.29 -5.87 -42.98
CA SER A 86 35.04 -4.88 -44.05
C SER A 86 33.84 -5.18 -44.95
N ARG A 87 33.40 -6.44 -45.05
CA ARG A 87 32.19 -6.82 -45.82
C ARG A 87 30.89 -6.59 -45.06
N THR A 88 30.94 -6.57 -43.73
CA THR A 88 29.76 -6.57 -42.85
C THR A 88 29.65 -5.31 -42.01
N GLY A 89 30.70 -4.48 -42.00
CA GLY A 89 30.77 -3.29 -41.15
C GLY A 89 29.67 -2.27 -41.44
N ALA A 90 29.26 -2.11 -42.70
CA ALA A 90 28.15 -1.22 -43.07
C ALA A 90 26.79 -1.71 -42.50
N TRP A 91 26.56 -3.03 -42.46
CA TRP A 91 25.35 -3.62 -41.89
C TRP A 91 25.34 -3.53 -40.36
N ALA A 92 26.45 -3.88 -39.70
CA ALA A 92 26.58 -3.85 -38.24
C ALA A 92 26.63 -2.42 -37.65
N SER A 93 26.99 -1.43 -38.47
CA SER A 93 26.94 0.00 -38.11
C SER A 93 25.56 0.63 -38.36
N SER A 94 24.58 -0.14 -38.84
CA SER A 94 23.22 0.36 -39.06
C SER A 94 22.60 0.88 -37.75
N PRO A 95 22.08 2.12 -37.72
CA PRO A 95 21.45 2.69 -36.54
C PRO A 95 20.31 1.84 -35.96
N ALA A 96 19.61 1.07 -36.81
CA ALA A 96 18.53 0.20 -36.37
C ALA A 96 19.01 -0.96 -35.48
N LEU A 97 20.17 -1.56 -35.79
CA LEU A 97 20.75 -2.64 -35.00
C LEU A 97 21.28 -2.11 -33.66
N GLN A 98 21.97 -0.96 -33.71
CA GLN A 98 22.47 -0.28 -32.51
C GLN A 98 21.33 0.13 -31.56
N HIS A 99 20.23 0.64 -32.11
CA HIS A 99 19.03 0.96 -31.33
C HIS A 99 18.39 -0.28 -30.72
N THR A 100 18.30 -1.38 -31.49
CA THR A 100 17.74 -2.65 -30.98
C THR A 100 18.52 -3.16 -29.78
N LEU A 101 19.86 -3.22 -29.89
CA LEU A 101 20.72 -3.65 -28.78
C LEU A 101 20.59 -2.72 -27.56
N ARG A 102 20.57 -1.40 -27.79
CA ARG A 102 20.36 -0.42 -26.73
C ARG A 102 19.03 -0.68 -26.01
N ARG A 103 17.97 -0.98 -26.74
CA ARG A 103 16.66 -1.26 -26.17
C ARG A 103 16.67 -2.52 -25.31
N HIS A 104 17.30 -3.61 -25.75
CA HIS A 104 17.45 -4.83 -24.94
C HIS A 104 18.17 -4.54 -23.61
N ARG A 105 19.26 -3.76 -23.65
CA ARG A 105 19.98 -3.35 -22.44
C ARG A 105 19.17 -2.47 -21.49
N GLU A 106 18.36 -1.57 -22.02
CA GLU A 106 17.46 -0.75 -21.22
C GLU A 106 16.41 -1.63 -20.54
N ILE A 107 15.79 -2.56 -21.27
CA ILE A 107 14.84 -3.53 -20.74
C ILE A 107 15.48 -4.38 -19.63
N LEU A 108 16.68 -4.92 -19.87
CA LEU A 108 17.43 -5.68 -18.88
C LEU A 108 17.68 -4.87 -17.59
N ARG A 109 18.09 -3.60 -17.73
CA ARG A 109 18.31 -2.71 -16.58
C ARG A 109 17.00 -2.47 -15.81
N ASP A 110 15.90 -2.25 -16.52
CA ASP A 110 14.59 -2.04 -15.92
C ASP A 110 14.14 -3.30 -15.14
N TYR A 111 14.38 -4.50 -15.70
CA TYR A 111 14.13 -5.77 -15.00
C TYR A 111 14.98 -5.96 -13.75
N CYS A 112 16.28 -5.63 -13.80
CA CYS A 112 17.13 -5.66 -12.60
C CYS A 112 16.62 -4.71 -11.51
N ALA A 113 16.20 -3.50 -11.89
CA ALA A 113 15.68 -2.52 -10.94
C ALA A 113 14.34 -2.95 -10.34
N GLU A 114 13.44 -3.48 -11.14
CA GLU A 114 12.16 -4.00 -10.69
C GLU A 114 12.32 -5.22 -9.78
N TYR A 115 13.17 -6.18 -10.18
CA TYR A 115 13.49 -7.34 -9.37
C TYR A 115 13.99 -6.95 -7.99
N ASN A 116 15.03 -6.09 -7.92
CA ASN A 116 15.60 -5.65 -6.64
C ASN A 116 14.56 -4.95 -5.77
N ARG A 117 13.74 -4.05 -6.34
CA ARG A 117 12.68 -3.37 -5.60
C ARG A 117 11.71 -4.36 -4.97
N SER A 118 11.26 -5.34 -5.74
CA SER A 118 10.25 -6.31 -5.29
C SER A 118 10.83 -7.33 -4.32
N HIS A 119 12.07 -7.76 -4.56
CA HIS A 119 12.84 -8.61 -3.67
C HIS A 119 13.04 -7.95 -2.30
N ASP A 120 13.48 -6.69 -2.26
CA ASP A 120 13.68 -5.94 -1.01
C ASP A 120 12.36 -5.74 -0.26
N ASN A 121 11.27 -5.44 -0.99
CA ASN A 121 9.96 -5.28 -0.39
C ASN A 121 9.47 -6.59 0.27
N ILE A 122 9.60 -7.73 -0.41
CA ILE A 122 9.24 -9.05 0.14
C ILE A 122 10.12 -9.39 1.34
N ARG A 123 11.43 -9.15 1.25
CA ARG A 123 12.37 -9.41 2.35
C ARG A 123 12.01 -8.60 3.59
N ASN A 124 11.70 -7.31 3.41
CA ASN A 124 11.25 -6.45 4.50
C ASN A 124 9.92 -6.95 5.11
N GLN A 125 9.00 -7.43 4.27
CA GLN A 125 7.74 -8.01 4.74
C GLN A 125 7.97 -9.31 5.52
N LEU A 126 8.80 -10.22 5.03
CA LEU A 126 9.13 -11.48 5.72
C LEU A 126 9.88 -11.21 7.03
N GLN A 127 10.77 -10.22 7.07
CA GLN A 127 11.41 -9.79 8.31
C GLN A 127 10.39 -9.23 9.31
N ARG A 128 9.45 -8.41 8.86
CA ARG A 128 8.35 -7.90 9.70
C ARG A 128 7.47 -9.04 10.21
N GLU A 129 7.11 -9.99 9.35
CA GLU A 129 6.33 -11.17 9.71
C GLU A 129 7.09 -12.10 10.67
N SER A 130 8.41 -12.26 10.51
CA SER A 130 9.23 -13.04 11.44
C SER A 130 9.33 -12.39 12.82
N LEU A 131 9.48 -11.06 12.88
CA LEU A 131 9.52 -10.31 14.13
C LEU A 131 8.18 -10.33 14.86
N LEU A 132 7.06 -10.24 14.13
CA LEU A 132 5.70 -10.31 14.68
C LEU A 132 5.25 -11.75 14.96
N GLY A 133 5.74 -12.73 14.20
CA GLY A 133 5.42 -14.15 14.30
C GLY A 133 6.03 -14.83 15.53
N GLY A 134 7.11 -14.26 16.08
CA GLY A 134 7.75 -14.73 17.32
C GLY A 134 6.86 -14.67 18.58
N GLY A 135 5.75 -13.95 18.55
CA GLY A 135 4.76 -13.90 19.65
C GLY A 135 3.49 -14.73 19.42
N SER A 136 3.32 -15.37 18.26
CA SER A 136 2.01 -15.91 17.85
C SER A 136 1.92 -17.45 17.83
N SER A 137 3.05 -18.17 17.88
CA SER A 137 3.01 -19.64 17.77
C SER A 137 2.37 -20.35 18.98
N GLU A 138 2.33 -19.72 20.16
CA GLU A 138 1.58 -20.25 21.32
C GLU A 138 0.15 -19.70 21.40
N SER A 139 -0.23 -18.83 20.46
CA SER A 139 -1.51 -18.09 20.47
C SER A 139 -2.58 -18.73 19.58
N SER A 140 -2.38 -19.89 18.96
CA SER A 140 -3.44 -20.48 18.12
C SER A 140 -4.65 -20.97 18.92
N TYR A 141 -4.48 -21.33 20.20
CA TYR A 141 -5.59 -21.64 21.11
C TYR A 141 -6.11 -20.43 21.91
N LEU A 142 -5.36 -19.32 21.96
CA LEU A 142 -5.74 -18.09 22.66
C LEU A 142 -6.31 -17.01 21.71
N ASN A 143 -6.06 -17.07 20.41
CA ASN A 143 -6.51 -16.09 19.42
C ASN A 143 -8.04 -15.92 19.38
N ASN A 144 -8.81 -16.97 19.67
CA ASN A 144 -10.26 -16.84 19.78
C ASN A 144 -10.69 -16.04 21.04
N ARG A 145 -9.88 -16.08 22.11
CA ARG A 145 -10.08 -15.33 23.36
C ARG A 145 -9.54 -13.90 23.25
N SER A 146 -8.42 -13.70 22.54
CA SER A 146 -7.82 -12.39 22.28
C SER A 146 -8.67 -11.54 21.33
N LYS A 147 -9.30 -12.14 20.30
CA LYS A 147 -10.27 -11.40 19.45
C LYS A 147 -11.47 -10.90 20.25
N ALA A 148 -11.99 -11.71 21.18
CA ALA A 148 -13.05 -11.28 22.09
C ALA A 148 -12.53 -10.18 23.03
N SER A 149 -11.34 -10.35 23.62
CA SER A 149 -10.71 -9.35 24.48
C SER A 149 -10.45 -8.01 23.78
N ASP A 150 -9.94 -8.03 22.54
CA ASP A 150 -9.69 -6.84 21.73
C ASP A 150 -10.99 -6.17 21.32
N MET A 151 -12.03 -6.96 21.01
CA MET A 151 -13.37 -6.45 20.78
C MET A 151 -13.93 -5.78 22.05
N TYR A 152 -13.77 -6.39 23.23
CA TYR A 152 -14.20 -5.81 24.50
C TYR A 152 -13.40 -4.57 24.90
N LEU A 153 -12.09 -4.52 24.60
CA LEU A 153 -11.25 -3.34 24.81
C LEU A 153 -11.71 -2.19 23.92
N LYS A 154 -11.96 -2.47 22.64
CA LYS A 154 -12.50 -1.49 21.70
C LYS A 154 -13.90 -1.02 22.10
N GLU A 155 -14.75 -1.94 22.55
CA GLU A 155 -16.08 -1.61 23.09
C GLU A 155 -15.98 -0.76 24.34
N SER A 156 -15.04 -1.05 25.24
CA SER A 156 -14.76 -0.24 26.43
C SER A 156 -14.29 1.17 26.07
N GLU A 157 -13.45 1.31 25.04
CA GLU A 157 -13.03 2.62 24.52
C GLU A 157 -14.23 3.38 23.92
N HIS A 158 -15.08 2.70 23.15
CA HIS A 158 -16.33 3.28 22.63
C HIS A 158 -17.27 3.72 23.75
N ILE A 159 -17.45 2.90 24.79
CA ILE A 159 -18.27 3.24 25.96
C ILE A 159 -17.70 4.46 26.67
N SER A 160 -16.39 4.49 26.94
CA SER A 160 -15.76 5.64 27.60
C SER A 160 -15.88 6.92 26.77
N ASN A 161 -15.77 6.82 25.45
CA ASN A 161 -15.97 7.97 24.57
C ASN A 161 -17.44 8.43 24.54
N CYS A 162 -18.39 7.48 24.49
CA CYS A 162 -19.82 7.79 24.60
C CYS A 162 -20.18 8.43 25.94
N ASP A 163 -19.60 7.97 27.04
CA ASP A 163 -19.82 8.52 28.38
C ASP A 163 -19.37 9.99 28.45
N ARG A 164 -18.18 10.29 27.93
CA ARG A 164 -17.68 11.69 27.83
C ARG A 164 -18.55 12.56 26.94
N LEU A 165 -19.03 12.04 25.81
CA LEU A 165 -19.94 12.76 24.93
C LEU A 165 -21.30 13.02 25.61
N LEU A 166 -21.82 12.04 26.36
CA LEU A 166 -23.06 12.21 27.10
C LEU A 166 -22.92 13.25 28.22
N ASP A 167 -21.80 13.24 28.95
CA ASP A 167 -21.50 14.27 29.96
C ASP A 167 -21.45 15.68 29.35
N GLU A 168 -20.85 15.81 28.16
CA GLU A 168 -20.84 17.08 27.42
C GLU A 168 -22.27 17.53 27.04
N GLN A 169 -23.09 16.62 26.52
CA GLN A 169 -24.48 16.94 26.18
C GLN A 169 -25.33 17.28 27.42
N ILE A 170 -25.12 16.60 28.55
CA ILE A 170 -25.77 16.92 29.82
C ILE A 170 -25.35 18.31 30.28
N SER A 171 -24.06 18.64 30.21
CA SER A 171 -23.54 19.97 30.55
C SER A 171 -24.17 21.07 29.70
N ILE A 172 -24.24 20.88 28.38
CA ILE A 172 -24.89 21.81 27.45
C ILE A 172 -26.37 21.96 27.80
N ALA A 173 -27.08 20.85 28.05
CA ALA A 173 -28.50 20.88 28.39
C ALA A 173 -28.77 21.61 29.72
N ILE A 174 -27.93 21.40 30.74
CA ILE A 174 -28.02 22.11 32.02
C ILE A 174 -27.78 23.61 31.81
N SER A 175 -26.74 23.98 31.07
CA SER A 175 -26.43 25.37 30.75
C SER A 175 -27.57 26.05 30.00
N ALA A 176 -28.13 25.38 28.99
CA ALA A 176 -29.27 25.89 28.23
C ALA A 176 -30.53 26.05 29.11
N LYS A 177 -30.81 25.07 29.98
CA LYS A 177 -31.91 25.14 30.95
C LYS A 177 -31.75 26.33 31.89
N GLU A 178 -30.54 26.53 32.43
CA GLU A 178 -30.25 27.65 33.32
C GLU A 178 -30.37 28.99 32.58
N HIS A 179 -29.90 29.07 31.34
CA HIS A 179 -30.04 30.25 30.50
C HIS A 179 -31.50 30.61 30.23
N VAL A 180 -32.35 29.62 29.88
CA VAL A 180 -33.80 29.82 29.68
C VAL A 180 -34.49 30.19 30.99
N HIS A 181 -34.09 29.59 32.11
CA HIS A 181 -34.62 29.95 33.42
C HIS A 181 -34.30 31.41 33.78
N ASN A 182 -33.05 31.83 33.62
CA ASN A 182 -32.61 33.20 33.88
C ASN A 182 -33.31 34.21 32.97
N GLN A 183 -33.47 33.88 31.67
CA GLN A 183 -34.26 34.69 30.73
C GLN A 183 -35.72 34.84 31.19
N ARG A 184 -36.36 33.75 31.65
CA ARG A 184 -37.74 33.79 32.16
C ARG A 184 -37.87 34.68 33.39
N VAL A 185 -36.93 34.61 34.32
CA VAL A 185 -36.92 35.47 35.52
C VAL A 185 -36.75 36.93 35.12
N SER A 186 -35.79 37.23 34.24
CA SER A 186 -35.56 38.58 33.72
C SER A 186 -36.80 39.15 33.02
N LEU A 187 -37.45 38.38 32.14
CA LEU A 187 -38.70 38.79 31.48
C LEU A 187 -39.84 39.04 32.47
N ARG A 188 -39.92 38.25 33.54
CA ARG A 188 -40.89 38.49 34.62
C ARG A 188 -40.62 39.80 35.34
N ASP A 189 -39.37 40.14 35.60
CA ASP A 189 -39.02 41.39 36.25
C ASP A 189 -39.22 42.60 35.32
N ILE A 190 -38.94 42.47 34.03
CA ILE A 190 -39.29 43.46 33.00
C ILE A 190 -40.81 43.64 32.95
N SER A 191 -41.58 42.55 32.91
CA SER A 191 -43.05 42.60 32.89
C SER A 191 -43.61 43.28 34.14
N LYS A 192 -43.06 43.01 35.34
CA LYS A 192 -43.43 43.72 36.57
C LYS A 192 -43.14 45.22 36.45
N LYS A 193 -41.93 45.61 36.04
CA LYS A 193 -41.55 47.02 35.86
C LYS A 193 -42.45 47.71 34.83
N MET A 194 -42.75 47.05 33.71
CA MET A 194 -43.65 47.55 32.68
C MET A 194 -45.07 47.73 33.20
N ASN A 195 -45.60 46.79 33.99
CA ASN A 195 -46.90 46.95 34.64
C ASN A 195 -46.90 48.11 35.65
N THR A 196 -45.80 48.30 36.40
CA THR A 196 -45.66 49.47 37.28
C THR A 196 -45.66 50.78 36.49
N LEU A 197 -44.96 50.84 35.34
CA LEU A 197 -44.99 52.01 34.46
C LEU A 197 -46.36 52.23 33.81
N ALA A 198 -47.06 51.17 33.41
CA ALA A 198 -48.42 51.26 32.86
C ALA A 198 -49.45 51.70 33.91
N SER A 199 -49.22 51.39 35.20
CA SER A 199 -50.03 51.94 36.29
C SER A 199 -49.77 53.42 36.58
N PHE A 200 -48.68 53.99 36.06
CA PHE A 200 -48.51 55.44 35.96
C PHE A 200 -49.24 55.95 34.70
N ASP A 201 -50.56 55.94 34.76
CA ASP A 201 -51.38 56.65 33.78
C ASP A 201 -51.31 58.16 34.10
N PRO A 202 -50.85 59.03 33.19
CA PRO A 202 -50.68 60.46 33.44
C PRO A 202 -51.99 61.28 33.34
N ASP A 203 -53.16 60.65 33.53
CA ASP A 203 -54.47 61.30 33.41
C ASP A 203 -55.09 61.77 34.74
N HIS A 204 -54.26 62.04 35.76
CA HIS A 204 -54.74 62.64 37.02
C HIS A 204 -54.06 63.96 37.42
N LEU A 205 -53.66 64.79 36.44
CA LEU A 205 -53.22 66.17 36.68
C LEU A 205 -53.94 67.23 35.80
N LEU A 206 -55.23 67.00 35.50
CA LEU A 206 -56.15 68.06 35.08
C LEU A 206 -57.51 67.89 35.77
N VAL A 207 -57.61 68.31 37.03
CA VAL A 207 -58.67 69.17 37.60
C VAL A 207 -58.09 69.89 38.81
#